data_AF-A0A3N7FK16-F1
#
_entry.id   AF-A0A3N7FK16-F1
#
_cell.length_a   1.000
_cell.length_b   1.000
_cell.length_c   1.000
_cell.angle_alpha   90.00
_cell.angle_beta   90.00
_cell.angle_gamma   90.00
#
_symmetry.space_group_name_H-M   'P 1'
#
loop_
_entity.id
_entity.type
_entity.pdbx_description
1 polymer ?
#
loop_
_entity_poly.entity_id
_entity_poly.type
_entity_poly.pdbx_seq_one_letter_code
_entity_poly.pdbx_strand_id
1 'polypeptide(L)'
;MDFFLIKFLTVLVIAAIVAILPLVFIAFISQKKSNRKLRYVLISLLSILELWIFYSVYIAFYPNESFYFEEYKNVVGKLAPKSAEIIDKSASYPDFQGSYNSVSLIRLSETDYCNLYKEIDQSKDFEQADLVHTETLNELLDSNKNIKEIIWKGHKNQNEGWQHHFIGFVNNQKDIIICYVSI
;
A
#
# COMPACT_ATOMS: atom_id res chain seq x y z
N MET A 1 -25.91 12.75 -15.56
CA MET A 1 -24.49 12.45 -15.31
C MET A 1 -24.30 12.55 -13.81
N ASP A 2 -23.99 11.44 -13.15
CA ASP A 2 -24.03 11.38 -11.69
C ASP A 2 -23.07 12.40 -11.08
N PHE A 3 -23.50 13.03 -9.99
CA PHE A 3 -22.73 14.04 -9.26
C PHE A 3 -21.32 13.54 -8.90
N PHE A 4 -21.20 12.24 -8.64
CA PHE A 4 -19.94 11.52 -8.45
C PHE A 4 -19.00 11.61 -9.66
N LEU A 5 -19.53 11.34 -10.86
CA LEU A 5 -18.75 11.33 -12.09
C LEU A 5 -18.22 12.73 -12.44
N ILE A 6 -19.01 13.78 -12.15
CA ILE A 6 -18.57 15.17 -12.31
C ILE A 6 -17.40 15.50 -11.35
N LYS A 7 -17.48 15.09 -10.07
CA LYS A 7 -16.39 15.31 -9.10
C LYS A 7 -15.12 14.58 -9.51
N PHE A 8 -15.24 13.32 -9.91
CA PHE A 8 -14.12 12.52 -10.38
C PHE A 8 -13.44 13.17 -11.59
N LEU A 9 -14.21 13.56 -12.61
CA LEU A 9 -13.69 14.29 -13.78
C LEU A 9 -13.02 15.61 -13.38
N THR A 10 -13.59 16.34 -12.42
CA THR A 10 -13.02 17.62 -11.95
C THR A 10 -11.64 17.40 -11.32
N VAL A 11 -11.51 16.41 -10.43
CA VAL A 11 -10.23 16.06 -9.80
C VAL A 11 -9.22 15.61 -10.84
N LEU A 12 -9.64 14.80 -11.82
CA LEU A 12 -8.79 14.32 -12.90
C LEU A 12 -8.26 15.48 -13.78
N VAL A 13 -9.11 16.45 -14.10
CA VAL A 13 -8.70 17.66 -14.83
C VAL A 13 -7.72 18.51 -14.01
N ILE A 14 -7.96 18.70 -12.71
CA ILE A 14 -7.03 19.44 -11.84
C ILE A 14 -5.68 18.72 -11.77
N ALA A 15 -5.67 17.40 -11.59
CA ALA A 15 -4.44 16.61 -11.56
C ALA A 15 -3.67 16.71 -12.89
N ALA A 16 -4.37 16.63 -14.02
CA ALA A 16 -3.77 16.81 -15.34
C ALA A 16 -3.18 18.21 -15.51
N ILE A 17 -3.87 19.26 -15.06
CA ILE A 17 -3.34 20.63 -15.09
C ILE A 17 -2.07 20.74 -14.25
N VAL A 18 -2.07 20.21 -13.02
CA VAL A 18 -0.90 20.25 -12.13
C VAL A 18 0.29 19.51 -12.73
N ALA A 19 0.07 18.37 -13.40
CA ALA A 19 1.12 17.62 -14.09
C ALA A 19 1.64 18.33 -15.35
N ILE A 20 0.77 18.99 -16.11
CA ILE A 20 1.16 19.63 -17.38
C ILE A 20 1.78 21.02 -17.16
N LEU A 21 1.42 21.71 -16.08
CA LEU A 21 1.84 23.09 -15.82
C LEU A 21 3.37 23.28 -15.83
N PRO A 22 4.19 22.45 -15.14
CA PRO A 22 5.65 22.59 -15.16
C PRO A 22 6.22 22.40 -16.57
N LEU A 23 5.69 21.45 -17.35
CA LEU A 23 6.11 21.22 -18.74
C LEU A 23 5.84 22.44 -19.64
N VAL A 24 4.67 23.06 -19.50
CA VAL A 24 4.31 24.29 -20.22
C VAL A 24 5.25 25.44 -19.83
N PHE A 25 5.56 25.59 -18.54
CA PHE A 25 6.52 26.60 -18.08
C PHE A 25 7.94 26.34 -18.61
N ILE A 26 8.40 25.08 -18.64
CA ILE A 26 9.69 24.71 -19.23
C ILE A 26 9.73 25.11 -20.70
N ALA A 27 8.70 24.77 -21.49
CA ALA A 27 8.62 25.10 -22.91
C ALA A 27 8.57 26.62 -23.16
N PHE A 28 7.83 27.36 -22.34
CA PHE A 28 7.77 28.82 -22.42
C PHE A 28 9.11 29.48 -22.10
N ILE A 29 9.78 29.02 -21.04
CA ILE A 29 11.09 29.54 -20.61
C ILE A 29 12.19 29.18 -21.63
N SER A 30 12.12 28.00 -22.24
CA SER A 30 13.13 27.55 -23.22
C SER A 30 13.13 28.42 -24.48
N GLN A 31 11.97 28.92 -24.90
CA GLN A 31 11.81 29.80 -26.07
C GLN A 31 12.21 31.25 -25.79
N LYS A 32 12.27 31.68 -24.52
CA LYS A 32 12.58 33.08 -24.18
C LYS A 32 14.07 33.38 -24.30
N LYS A 33 14.39 34.51 -24.95
CA LYS A 33 15.76 35.06 -25.06
C LYS A 33 16.18 35.74 -23.74
N SER A 34 16.20 34.96 -22.66
CA SER A 34 16.56 35.38 -21.31
C SER A 34 18.05 35.09 -21.01
N ASN A 35 18.53 35.53 -19.84
CA ASN A 35 19.85 35.19 -19.35
C ASN A 35 20.01 33.66 -19.32
N ARG A 36 21.01 33.15 -20.06
CA ARG A 36 21.25 31.71 -20.24
C ARG A 36 21.35 30.98 -18.89
N LYS A 37 22.03 31.56 -17.90
CA LYS A 37 22.19 30.93 -16.57
C LYS A 37 20.85 30.77 -15.85
N LEU A 38 20.07 31.86 -15.78
CA LEU A 38 18.76 31.85 -15.13
C LEU A 38 17.81 30.85 -15.80
N ARG A 39 17.86 30.76 -17.13
CA ARG A 39 17.05 29.81 -17.90
C ARG A 39 17.33 28.36 -17.50
N TYR A 40 18.60 27.95 -17.41
CA TYR A 40 18.96 26.59 -17.02
C TYR A 40 18.60 26.27 -15.57
N VAL A 41 18.77 27.22 -14.65
CA VAL A 41 18.37 27.04 -13.25
C VAL A 41 16.86 26.80 -13.15
N LEU A 42 16.04 27.64 -13.81
CA LEU A 42 14.58 27.49 -13.80
C LEU A 42 14.11 26.17 -14.42
N ILE A 43 14.68 25.78 -15.57
CA ILE A 43 14.36 24.50 -16.22
C ILE A 43 14.72 23.33 -15.30
N SER A 44 15.90 23.36 -14.66
CA SER A 44 16.33 22.30 -13.75
C SER A 44 15.39 22.17 -12.54
N LEU A 45 15.00 23.30 -11.95
CA LEU A 45 14.09 23.32 -10.80
C LEU A 45 12.69 22.79 -11.17
N LEU A 46 12.14 23.20 -12.32
CA LEU A 46 10.86 22.67 -12.81
C LEU A 46 10.95 21.19 -13.17
N SER A 47 12.07 20.72 -13.71
CA SER A 47 12.27 19.30 -14.02
C SER A 47 12.35 18.44 -12.76
N ILE A 48 13.00 18.94 -11.70
CA ILE A 48 13.05 18.27 -10.39
C ILE A 48 11.65 18.21 -9.77
N LEU A 49 10.89 19.30 -9.85
CA LEU A 49 9.50 19.34 -9.38
C LEU A 49 8.63 18.32 -10.13
N GLU A 50 8.78 18.24 -11.45
CA GLU A 50 8.07 17.28 -12.30
C GLU A 50 8.37 15.83 -11.91
N LEU A 51 9.66 15.50 -11.74
CA LEU A 51 10.09 14.18 -11.28
C LEU A 51 9.51 13.85 -9.90
N TRP A 52 9.46 14.82 -8.99
CA TRP A 52 8.88 14.64 -7.67
C TRP A 52 7.37 14.39 -7.72
N ILE A 53 6.64 15.08 -8.59
CA ILE A 53 5.20 14.83 -8.82
C ILE A 53 5.00 13.40 -9.33
N PHE A 54 5.71 12.98 -10.37
CA PHE A 54 5.60 11.63 -10.90
C PHE A 54 5.94 10.56 -9.86
N TYR A 55 7.01 10.77 -9.09
CA TYR A 55 7.39 9.87 -8.01
C TYR A 55 6.31 9.76 -6.93
N SER A 56 5.69 10.89 -6.56
CA SER A 56 4.61 10.91 -5.57
C SER A 56 3.37 10.16 -6.05
N VAL A 57 2.99 10.34 -7.33
CA VAL A 57 1.90 9.58 -7.95
C VAL A 57 2.26 8.09 -7.99
N TYR A 58 3.49 7.74 -8.38
CA TYR A 58 3.93 6.35 -8.42
C TYR A 58 3.79 5.66 -7.05
N ILE A 59 4.26 6.29 -5.97
CA ILE A 59 4.14 5.72 -4.61
C ILE A 59 2.68 5.62 -4.16
N ALA A 60 1.81 6.53 -4.59
CA ALA A 60 0.39 6.46 -4.24
C ALA A 60 -0.30 5.21 -4.84
N PHE A 61 0.16 4.73 -6.00
CA PHE A 61 -0.31 3.48 -6.60
C PHE A 61 0.48 2.25 -6.16
N TYR A 62 1.77 2.41 -5.85
CA TYR A 62 2.68 1.34 -5.45
C TYR A 62 3.35 1.67 -4.12
N PRO A 63 2.66 1.43 -2.98
CA PRO A 63 3.16 1.80 -1.67
C PRO A 63 4.52 1.17 -1.34
N ASN A 64 5.37 1.94 -0.67
CA ASN A 64 6.65 1.46 -0.17
C ASN A 64 6.46 0.44 0.97
N GLU A 65 7.50 -0.31 1.31
CA GLU A 65 7.43 -1.33 2.36
C GLU A 65 7.02 -0.79 3.74
N SER A 66 7.39 0.46 4.05
CA SER A 66 6.99 1.12 5.29
C SER A 66 5.48 1.16 5.50
N PHE A 67 4.70 1.29 4.41
CA PHE A 67 3.24 1.24 4.47
C PHE A 67 2.77 -0.12 5.00
N TYR A 68 3.25 -1.22 4.42
CA TYR A 68 2.86 -2.57 4.82
C TYR A 68 3.37 -2.97 6.21
N PHE A 69 4.48 -2.39 6.69
CA PHE A 69 4.92 -2.57 8.07
C PHE A 69 4.03 -1.83 9.09
N GLU A 70 3.46 -0.68 8.72
CA GLU A 70 2.41 -0.06 9.54
C GLU A 70 1.13 -0.90 9.51
N GLU A 71 0.78 -1.49 8.36
CA GLU A 71 -0.36 -2.43 8.30
C GLU A 71 -0.13 -3.69 9.15
N TYR A 72 1.07 -4.25 9.14
CA TYR A 72 1.45 -5.31 10.08
C TYR A 72 1.20 -4.87 11.52
N LYS A 73 1.59 -3.65 11.88
CA LYS A 73 1.40 -3.13 13.23
C LYS A 73 -0.08 -2.91 13.57
N ASN A 74 -0.89 -2.47 12.61
CA ASN A 74 -2.34 -2.33 12.79
C ASN A 74 -3.02 -3.70 12.99
N VAL A 75 -2.59 -4.72 12.24
CA VAL A 75 -3.16 -6.07 12.31
C VAL A 75 -2.69 -6.83 13.55
N VAL A 76 -1.40 -6.77 13.85
CA VAL A 76 -0.76 -7.57 14.92
C VAL A 76 -0.70 -6.82 16.26
N GLY A 77 -0.82 -5.49 16.25
CA GLY A 77 -0.76 -4.64 17.44
C GLY A 77 0.66 -4.26 17.89
N LYS A 78 1.70 -4.61 17.12
CA LYS A 78 3.11 -4.33 17.46
C LYS A 78 3.97 -4.17 16.21
N LEU A 79 5.16 -3.59 16.38
CA LEU A 79 6.11 -3.44 15.28
C LEU A 79 6.57 -4.80 14.74
N ALA A 80 6.81 -4.86 13.44
CA ALA A 80 7.39 -6.02 12.79
C ALA A 80 8.79 -6.32 13.38
N PRO A 81 9.16 -7.60 13.55
CA PRO A 81 10.50 -7.97 14.00
C PRO A 81 11.54 -7.55 12.96
N LYS A 82 12.81 -7.38 13.39
CA LYS A 82 13.90 -6.97 12.48
C LYS A 82 14.20 -7.98 11.37
N SER A 83 13.76 -9.23 11.52
CA SER A 83 13.88 -10.27 10.51
C SER A 83 12.83 -10.19 9.41
N ALA A 84 11.84 -9.30 9.55
CA ALA A 84 10.75 -9.18 8.60
C ALA A 84 11.21 -8.61 7.26
N GLU A 85 10.95 -9.35 6.20
CA GLU A 85 11.23 -8.98 4.82
C GLU A 85 9.95 -9.11 3.99
N ILE A 86 9.58 -8.06 3.26
CA ILE A 86 8.40 -8.11 2.39
C ILE A 86 8.78 -8.80 1.09
N ILE A 87 8.18 -9.96 0.84
CA ILE A 87 8.42 -10.79 -0.36
C ILE A 87 7.50 -10.37 -1.50
N ASP A 88 6.24 -10.10 -1.18
CA ASP A 88 5.23 -9.67 -2.15
C ASP A 88 4.18 -8.80 -1.45
N LYS A 89 3.53 -7.91 -2.20
CA LYS A 89 2.61 -6.93 -1.65
C LYS A 89 1.66 -6.38 -2.71
N SER A 90 0.39 -6.21 -2.35
CA SER A 90 -0.64 -5.58 -3.19
C SER A 90 -1.54 -4.72 -2.31
N ALA A 91 -2.05 -3.62 -2.85
CA ALA A 91 -3.01 -2.77 -2.16
C ALA A 91 -3.95 -2.12 -3.18
N SER A 92 -5.24 -2.06 -2.85
CA SER A 92 -6.19 -1.30 -3.65
C SER A 92 -6.01 0.19 -3.38
N TYR A 93 -6.30 1.01 -4.40
CA TYR A 93 -6.39 2.45 -4.19
C TYR A 93 -7.58 2.78 -3.28
N PRO A 94 -7.44 3.65 -2.27
CA PRO A 94 -8.56 4.04 -1.41
C PRO A 94 -9.68 4.69 -2.21
N ASP A 95 -10.91 4.29 -1.91
CA ASP A 95 -12.08 4.97 -2.45
C ASP A 95 -12.25 6.35 -1.80
N PHE A 96 -13.32 7.06 -2.18
CA PHE A 96 -13.59 8.41 -1.64
C PHE A 96 -13.91 8.44 -0.14
N GLN A 97 -14.28 7.30 0.43
CA GLN A 97 -14.55 7.15 1.86
C GLN A 97 -13.31 6.66 2.62
N GLY A 98 -12.22 6.39 1.90
CA GLY A 98 -10.99 5.86 2.47
C GLY A 98 -11.01 4.34 2.62
N SER A 99 -11.95 3.66 1.98
CA SER A 99 -12.06 2.21 1.99
C SER A 99 -11.02 1.62 1.04
N TYR A 100 -10.21 0.70 1.54
CA TYR A 100 -9.17 0.03 0.77
C TYR A 100 -8.83 -1.31 1.39
N ASN A 101 -8.18 -2.18 0.64
CA ASN A 101 -7.56 -3.39 1.14
C ASN A 101 -6.07 -3.37 0.85
N SER A 102 -5.30 -4.02 1.71
CA SER A 102 -3.88 -4.26 1.52
C SER A 102 -3.53 -5.67 1.97
N VAL A 103 -2.60 -6.28 1.24
CA VAL A 103 -2.08 -7.61 1.52
C VAL A 103 -0.57 -7.57 1.37
N SER A 104 0.14 -8.18 2.32
CA SER A 104 1.58 -8.39 2.21
C SER A 104 1.98 -9.80 2.62
N LEU A 105 2.86 -10.40 1.83
CA LEU A 105 3.57 -11.63 2.14
C LEU A 105 4.90 -11.24 2.79
N ILE A 106 5.07 -11.59 4.05
CA ILE A 106 6.22 -11.23 4.85
C ILE A 106 6.95 -12.50 5.27
N ARG A 107 8.25 -12.55 5.00
CA ARG A 107 9.15 -13.58 5.50
C ARG A 107 9.75 -13.16 6.82
N LEU A 108 9.78 -14.08 7.77
CA LEU A 108 10.36 -13.95 9.09
C LEU A 108 11.49 -14.96 9.28
N SER A 109 12.31 -14.75 10.32
CA SER A 109 13.11 -15.84 10.87
C SER A 109 12.20 -16.94 11.46
N GLU A 110 12.64 -18.20 11.43
CA GLU A 110 11.87 -19.32 12.02
C GLU A 110 11.51 -19.06 13.48
N THR A 111 12.43 -18.47 14.24
CA THR A 111 12.23 -18.11 15.65
C THR A 111 11.13 -17.06 15.80
N ASP A 112 11.17 -15.99 15.01
CA ASP A 112 10.17 -14.91 15.10
C ASP A 112 8.80 -15.40 14.63
N TYR A 113 8.75 -16.23 13.58
CA TYR A 113 7.53 -16.89 13.13
C TYR A 113 6.92 -17.72 14.26
N CYS A 114 7.70 -18.61 14.87
CA CYS A 114 7.21 -19.51 15.90
C CYS A 114 6.72 -18.76 17.14
N ASN A 115 7.42 -17.69 17.52
CA ASN A 115 7.03 -16.82 18.62
C ASN A 115 5.72 -16.09 18.30
N LEU A 116 5.61 -15.50 17.11
CA LEU A 116 4.40 -14.80 16.67
C LEU A 116 3.21 -15.76 16.60
N TYR A 117 3.38 -16.94 16.01
CA TYR A 117 2.32 -17.94 15.92
C TYR A 117 1.80 -18.34 17.30
N LYS A 118 2.69 -18.66 18.25
CA LYS A 118 2.30 -19.01 19.62
C LYS A 118 1.57 -17.88 20.33
N GLU A 119 2.05 -16.65 20.18
CA GLU A 119 1.44 -15.47 20.80
C GLU A 119 0.04 -15.22 20.27
N ILE A 120 -0.15 -15.28 18.95
CA ILE A 120 -1.45 -15.08 18.31
C ILE A 120 -2.41 -16.23 18.63
N ASP A 121 -1.94 -17.49 18.63
CA ASP A 121 -2.76 -18.65 18.93
C ASP A 121 -3.24 -18.69 20.39
N GLN A 122 -2.42 -18.19 21.32
CA GLN A 122 -2.77 -18.09 22.74
C GLN A 122 -3.52 -16.79 23.08
N SER A 123 -3.53 -15.82 22.18
CA SER A 123 -4.20 -14.54 22.40
C SER A 123 -5.71 -14.70 22.41
N LYS A 124 -6.36 -13.95 23.30
CA LYS A 124 -7.83 -13.84 23.33
C LYS A 124 -8.35 -12.95 22.20
N ASP A 125 -7.50 -12.07 21.67
CA ASP A 125 -7.85 -11.06 20.69
C ASP A 125 -7.99 -11.62 19.29
N PHE A 126 -7.51 -12.84 19.05
CA PHE A 126 -7.60 -13.53 17.76
C PHE A 126 -8.50 -14.76 17.82
N GLU A 127 -9.17 -15.07 16.72
CA GLU A 127 -9.87 -16.33 16.47
C GLU A 127 -9.50 -16.91 15.13
N GLN A 128 -9.79 -18.20 14.97
CA GLN A 128 -9.71 -18.83 13.67
C GLN A 128 -10.76 -18.22 12.75
N ALA A 129 -10.29 -17.70 11.62
CA ALA A 129 -11.14 -17.03 10.64
C ALA A 129 -11.16 -17.83 9.35
N ASP A 130 -12.26 -17.72 8.62
CA ASP A 130 -12.32 -18.18 7.24
C ASP A 130 -11.64 -17.16 6.32
N LEU A 131 -11.14 -17.65 5.19
CA LEU A 131 -10.45 -16.86 4.18
C LEU A 131 -11.35 -15.72 3.67
N VAL A 132 -10.89 -14.48 3.81
CA VAL A 132 -11.53 -13.33 3.15
C VAL A 132 -11.01 -13.22 1.72
N HIS A 133 -11.89 -13.50 0.76
CA HIS A 133 -11.57 -13.37 -0.65
C HIS A 133 -11.56 -11.90 -1.09
N THR A 134 -10.38 -11.30 -1.19
CA THR A 134 -10.17 -10.03 -1.89
C THR A 134 -9.42 -10.25 -3.19
N GLU A 135 -9.62 -9.36 -4.16
CA GLU A 135 -8.87 -9.36 -5.42
C GLU A 135 -7.36 -9.28 -5.16
N THR A 136 -6.93 -8.39 -4.26
CA THR A 136 -5.52 -8.23 -3.87
C THR A 136 -4.91 -9.47 -3.21
N LEU A 137 -5.71 -10.24 -2.45
CA LEU A 137 -5.24 -11.51 -1.90
C LEU A 137 -5.12 -12.58 -3.00
N ASN A 138 -6.09 -12.65 -3.91
CA ASN A 138 -6.04 -13.58 -5.03
C ASN A 138 -4.84 -13.29 -5.94
N GLU A 139 -4.57 -12.03 -6.28
CA GLU A 139 -3.38 -11.61 -7.05
C GLU A 139 -2.08 -12.09 -6.41
N LEU A 140 -1.96 -11.92 -5.09
CA LEU A 140 -0.78 -12.35 -4.34
C LEU A 140 -0.66 -13.88 -4.32
N LEU A 141 -1.75 -14.60 -4.10
CA LEU A 141 -1.73 -16.08 -4.08
C LEU A 141 -1.47 -16.67 -5.48
N ASP A 142 -2.02 -16.06 -6.54
CA ASP A 142 -1.81 -16.47 -7.93
C ASP A 142 -0.35 -16.24 -8.38
N SER A 143 0.26 -15.16 -7.91
CA SER A 143 1.69 -14.88 -8.10
C SER A 143 2.58 -15.85 -7.31
N ASN A 144 2.07 -16.41 -6.20
CA ASN A 144 2.80 -17.27 -5.28
C ASN A 144 2.17 -18.68 -5.16
N LYS A 145 1.99 -19.39 -6.28
CA LYS A 145 1.32 -20.71 -6.39
C LYS A 145 1.83 -21.84 -5.46
N ASN A 146 2.98 -21.65 -4.85
CA ASN A 146 3.55 -22.59 -3.89
C ASN A 146 2.90 -22.50 -2.49
N ILE A 147 2.16 -21.42 -2.22
CA ILE A 147 1.42 -21.23 -0.98
C ILE A 147 0.09 -21.98 -1.10
N LYS A 148 -0.05 -23.08 -0.36
CA LYS A 148 -1.27 -23.93 -0.41
C LYS A 148 -1.93 -24.15 0.94
N GLU A 149 -1.17 -24.04 2.02
CA GLU A 149 -1.64 -24.33 3.38
C GLU A 149 -1.38 -23.11 4.26
N ILE A 150 -2.46 -22.39 4.57
CA ILE A 150 -2.44 -21.17 5.39
C ILE A 150 -3.43 -21.35 6.53
N ILE A 151 -2.99 -21.08 7.76
CA ILE A 151 -3.86 -21.00 8.94
C ILE A 151 -4.21 -19.53 9.15
N TRP A 152 -5.49 -19.18 9.00
CA TRP A 152 -5.97 -17.82 9.17
C TRP A 152 -6.42 -17.52 10.59
N LYS A 153 -6.01 -16.35 11.10
CA LYS A 153 -6.46 -15.79 12.37
C LYS A 153 -6.98 -14.37 12.11
N GLY A 154 -8.19 -14.08 12.58
CA GLY A 154 -8.81 -12.75 12.52
C GLY A 154 -8.93 -12.13 13.91
N HIS A 155 -8.94 -10.80 14.00
CA HIS A 155 -9.09 -10.09 15.27
C HIS A 155 -10.56 -10.07 15.74
N LYS A 156 -10.86 -10.50 16.97
CA LYS A 156 -12.23 -10.63 17.53
C LYS A 156 -12.91 -9.30 17.82
N ASN A 157 -12.15 -8.33 18.31
CA ASN A 157 -12.71 -7.16 18.99
C ASN A 157 -12.96 -6.00 18.02
N GLN A 158 -13.80 -6.25 17.01
CA GLN A 158 -14.26 -5.22 16.07
C GLN A 158 -15.65 -4.72 16.45
N ASN A 159 -15.79 -4.30 17.70
CA ASN A 159 -17.02 -3.67 18.17
C ASN A 159 -17.19 -2.23 17.66
N GLU A 160 -16.24 -1.70 16.88
CA GLU A 160 -16.33 -0.38 16.25
C GLU A 160 -15.76 -0.41 14.83
N GLY A 161 -16.58 -0.83 13.87
CA GLY A 161 -16.64 -0.25 12.53
C GLY A 161 -15.56 -0.61 11.51
N TRP A 162 -16.01 -1.10 10.37
CA TRP A 162 -15.43 -0.86 9.04
C TRP A 162 -14.04 -1.43 8.74
N GLN A 163 -13.24 -1.86 9.70
CA GLN A 163 -11.92 -2.43 9.45
C GLN A 163 -11.92 -3.93 9.75
N HIS A 164 -11.27 -4.78 8.95
CA HIS A 164 -11.08 -6.21 9.16
C HIS A 164 -9.59 -6.57 9.06
N HIS A 165 -9.05 -7.17 10.14
CA HIS A 165 -7.64 -7.48 10.28
C HIS A 165 -7.43 -9.00 10.32
N PHE A 166 -6.60 -9.52 9.42
CA PHE A 166 -6.27 -10.93 9.36
C PHE A 166 -4.77 -11.17 9.24
N ILE A 167 -4.33 -12.25 9.87
CA ILE A 167 -3.00 -12.82 9.69
C ILE A 167 -3.13 -14.28 9.23
N GLY A 168 -2.45 -14.60 8.14
CA GLY A 168 -2.32 -15.95 7.59
C GLY A 168 -0.95 -16.51 7.90
N PHE A 169 -0.88 -17.69 8.50
CA PHE A 169 0.37 -18.39 8.77
C PHE A 169 0.59 -19.49 7.73
N VAL A 170 1.60 -19.32 6.87
CA VAL A 170 1.94 -20.32 5.83
C VAL A 170 2.65 -21.50 6.50
N ASN A 171 2.33 -22.73 6.10
CA ASN A 171 2.89 -23.96 6.71
C ASN A 171 4.41 -24.18 6.51
N ASN A 172 5.12 -23.22 5.90
CA ASN A 172 6.57 -23.28 5.73
C ASN A 172 7.37 -22.71 6.93
N GLN A 173 6.68 -22.30 7.99
CA GLN A 173 7.26 -21.78 9.25
C GLN A 173 8.13 -20.53 9.10
N LYS A 174 7.98 -19.79 8.00
CA LYS A 174 8.78 -18.59 7.70
C LYS A 174 7.92 -17.47 7.16
N ASP A 175 6.91 -17.79 6.36
CA ASP A 175 6.14 -16.79 5.66
C ASP A 175 4.77 -16.58 6.34
N ILE A 176 4.39 -15.32 6.49
CA ILE A 176 3.09 -14.90 6.98
C ILE A 176 2.44 -13.99 5.94
N ILE A 177 1.12 -13.90 5.98
CA ILE A 177 0.34 -12.99 5.17
C ILE A 177 -0.39 -12.04 6.10
N ILE A 178 -0.24 -10.74 5.88
CA ILE A 178 -0.99 -9.70 6.58
C ILE A 178 -2.05 -9.19 5.63
N CYS A 179 -3.32 -9.24 6.03
CA CYS A 179 -4.43 -8.63 5.31
C CYS A 179 -5.08 -7.56 6.18
N TYR A 180 -5.15 -6.35 5.65
CA TYR A 180 -5.90 -5.25 6.23
C TYR A 180 -6.99 -4.84 5.25
N VAL A 181 -8.21 -4.72 5.74
CA VAL A 181 -9.36 -4.28 4.95
C VAL A 181 -10.02 -3.14 5.71
N SER A 182 -10.21 -2.00 5.06
CA SER A 182 -11.04 -0.89 5.53
C SER A 182 -12.19 -0.70 4.55
N ILE A 183 -13.41 -0.64 5.07
CA ILE A 183 -14.69 -0.57 4.35
C ILE A 183 -15.32 0.80 4.57
#